data_AF-A0A851A591-F1
#
_entry.id   AF-A0A851A591-F1
#
_cell.length_a   1.000
_cell.length_b   1.000
_cell.length_c   1.000
_cell.angle_alpha   90.00
_cell.angle_beta   90.00
_cell.angle_gamma   90.00
#
_symmetry.space_group_name_H-M   'P 1'
#
loop_
_entity.id
_entity.type
_entity.pdbx_description
1 polymer ?
#
loop_
_entity_poly.entity_id
_entity_poly.type
_entity_poly.pdbx_seq_one_letter_code
_entity_poly.pdbx_strand_id
1 'polypeptide(L)'
;SSRSHPQPPLHHPNHYCGHGCPDPPIYLSPLRGPEFWCSITYFEMDVQVGEIFKVPSSCPVVIVDGYVDPSGGDRFCLGQLSNVHRTDASERAR
;
A
#
# COMPACT_ATOMS: atom_id res chain seq x y z
N SER A 1 -28.44 11.79 50.77
CA SER A 1 -27.29 10.87 50.69
C SER A 1 -26.83 10.73 49.26
N SER A 2 -25.71 11.38 48.96
CA SER A 2 -24.97 11.35 47.71
C SER A 2 -24.14 10.06 47.59
N ARG A 3 -24.02 9.52 46.37
CA ARG A 3 -22.77 8.98 45.81
C ARG A 3 -22.89 8.74 44.30
N SER A 4 -22.56 9.80 43.58
CA SER A 4 -21.99 9.79 42.24
C SER A 4 -20.82 8.81 42.13
N HIS A 5 -20.79 7.97 41.09
CA HIS A 5 -19.60 7.23 40.65
C HIS A 5 -19.25 7.69 39.23
N PRO A 6 -18.03 8.20 38.99
CA PRO A 6 -17.62 8.69 37.69
C PRO A 6 -17.03 7.58 36.80
N GLN A 7 -17.32 7.66 35.51
CA GLN A 7 -16.72 6.87 34.44
C GLN A 7 -15.27 7.35 34.20
N PRO A 8 -14.25 6.48 34.11
CA PRO A 8 -12.88 6.92 33.87
C PRO A 8 -12.69 7.38 32.41
N PRO A 9 -11.84 8.40 32.16
CA PRO A 9 -11.65 8.98 30.84
C PRO A 9 -10.79 8.10 29.92
N LEU A 10 -11.18 8.01 28.65
CA LEU A 10 -10.37 7.53 27.54
C LEU A 10 -9.21 8.51 27.31
N HIS A 11 -7.97 8.09 27.60
CA HIS A 11 -6.73 8.70 27.10
C HIS A 11 -5.62 7.64 27.17
N HIS A 12 -5.10 7.22 26.02
CA HIS A 12 -3.77 6.60 25.95
C HIS A 12 -2.89 7.45 25.05
N PRO A 13 -2.02 8.30 25.61
CA PRO A 13 -0.82 8.76 24.93
C PRO A 13 0.36 7.84 25.27
N ASN A 14 1.19 7.69 24.24
CA ASN A 14 2.50 7.05 24.16
C ASN A 14 3.47 7.36 25.32
N HIS A 15 4.60 6.63 25.24
CA HIS A 15 5.95 7.00 25.68
C HIS A 15 6.44 6.30 26.95
N TYR A 16 7.06 5.13 26.79
CA TYR A 16 8.28 4.80 27.53
C TYR A 16 9.18 3.87 26.69
N CYS A 17 10.22 4.42 26.08
CA CYS A 17 11.48 3.70 25.94
C CYS A 17 12.58 4.70 26.29
N GLY A 18 13.10 4.58 27.51
CA GLY A 18 14.33 5.25 27.91
C GLY A 18 15.52 4.44 27.40
N HIS A 19 16.53 5.12 26.85
CA HIS A 19 17.94 5.01 27.23
C HIS A 19 18.81 5.79 26.23
N GLY A 20 19.04 7.06 26.57
CA GLY A 20 20.29 7.84 26.39
C GLY A 20 21.27 7.54 25.25
N CYS A 21 20.89 7.78 24.01
CA CYS A 21 21.85 8.14 22.96
C CYS A 21 21.50 9.57 22.48
N PRO A 22 22.45 10.51 22.33
CA PRO A 22 22.15 11.80 21.72
C PRO A 22 21.78 11.54 20.26
N ASP A 23 20.50 11.65 19.93
CA ASP A 23 20.05 11.59 18.54
C ASP A 23 20.81 12.68 17.75
N PRO A 24 21.43 12.35 16.60
CA PRO A 24 21.98 13.39 15.74
C PRO A 24 20.85 14.33 15.33
N PRO A 25 21.10 15.64 15.11
CA PRO A 25 20.06 16.60 14.82
C PRO A 25 19.32 16.13 13.57
N ILE A 26 18.10 15.65 13.80
CA ILE A 26 17.20 15.15 12.78
C ILE A 26 16.85 16.36 11.91
N TYR A 27 17.58 16.50 10.81
CA TYR A 27 17.31 17.46 9.74
C TYR A 27 16.11 16.96 8.93
N LEU A 28 14.99 16.67 9.60
CA LEU A 28 13.73 16.40 8.93
C LEU A 28 13.09 17.75 8.66
N SER A 29 13.35 18.28 7.47
CA SER A 29 12.25 18.89 6.74
C SER A 29 11.05 17.95 6.83
N PRO A 30 9.80 18.44 6.91
CA PRO A 30 8.65 17.56 6.73
C PRO A 30 8.70 17.07 5.29
N LEU A 31 9.46 16.01 5.03
CA LEU A 31 9.47 15.29 3.79
C LEU A 31 8.03 14.78 3.67
N ARG A 32 7.23 15.52 2.90
CA ARG A 32 5.94 15.02 2.42
C ARG A 32 6.24 13.62 1.90
N GLY A 33 5.53 12.62 2.44
CA GLY A 33 5.76 11.23 2.08
C GLY A 33 5.69 11.02 0.57
N PRO A 34 6.17 9.87 0.06
CA PRO A 34 6.12 9.61 -1.37
C PRO A 34 4.69 9.69 -1.88
N GLU A 35 4.50 10.12 -3.13
CA GLU A 35 3.18 10.15 -3.77
C GLU A 35 2.59 8.74 -3.92
N PHE A 36 3.47 7.77 -4.18
CA PHE A 36 3.15 6.35 -4.33
C PHE A 36 4.02 5.51 -3.40
N TRP A 37 3.43 4.57 -2.66
CA TRP A 37 4.19 3.74 -1.72
C TRP A 37 4.81 2.50 -2.38
N CYS A 38 4.27 2.07 -3.53
CA CYS A 38 4.89 1.05 -4.37
C CYS A 38 4.52 1.23 -5.86
N SER A 39 5.26 0.52 -6.69
CA SER A 39 5.02 0.38 -8.13
C SER A 39 5.04 -1.10 -8.51
N ILE A 40 4.05 -1.54 -9.28
CA ILE A 40 3.87 -2.94 -9.69
C ILE A 40 4.08 -3.03 -11.19
N THR A 41 4.86 -4.01 -11.62
CA THR A 41 5.06 -4.35 -13.02
C THR A 41 4.67 -5.80 -13.23
N TYR A 42 3.75 -6.04 -14.17
CA TYR A 42 3.32 -7.39 -14.53
C TYR A 42 4.12 -7.91 -15.72
N PHE A 43 4.52 -9.17 -15.62
CA PHE A 43 5.24 -9.88 -16.68
C PHE A 43 4.52 -11.16 -17.01
N GLU A 44 4.51 -11.49 -18.30
CA GLU A 44 4.26 -12.83 -18.78
C GLU A 44 5.60 -13.37 -19.29
N MET A 45 6.17 -14.31 -18.54
CA MET A 45 7.52 -14.82 -18.75
C MET A 45 8.55 -13.68 -18.62
N ASP A 46 9.23 -13.32 -19.71
CA ASP A 46 10.22 -12.24 -19.78
C ASP A 46 9.67 -10.95 -20.41
N VAL A 47 8.40 -10.94 -20.82
CA VAL A 47 7.75 -9.79 -21.46
C VAL A 47 6.95 -9.00 -20.44
N GLN A 48 7.26 -7.71 -20.29
CA GLN A 48 6.42 -6.80 -19.52
C GLN A 48 5.08 -6.61 -20.25
N VAL A 49 3.97 -6.78 -19.53
CA VAL A 49 2.61 -6.68 -20.08
C VAL A 49 1.84 -5.57 -19.38
N GLY A 50 1.40 -4.57 -20.14
CA GLY A 50 0.69 -3.39 -19.63
C GLY A 50 1.62 -2.30 -19.07
N GLU A 51 1.00 -1.27 -18.47
CA GLU A 51 1.71 -0.16 -17.85
C GLU A 51 2.14 -0.47 -16.40
N ILE A 52 3.05 0.34 -15.85
CA ILE A 52 3.43 0.26 -14.43
C ILE A 52 2.27 0.79 -13.59
N PHE A 53 1.73 -0.05 -12.72
CA PHE A 53 0.67 0.35 -11.79
C PHE A 53 1.29 0.99 -10.54
N LYS A 54 1.04 2.28 -10.32
CA LYS A 54 1.55 3.02 -9.15
C LYS A 54 0.46 3.13 -8.10
N VAL A 55 0.73 2.67 -6.88
CA VAL A 55 -0.26 2.66 -5.80
C VAL A 55 -0.13 3.94 -4.98
N PRO A 56 -1.16 4.81 -4.96
CA PRO A 56 -1.10 6.06 -4.22
C PRO A 56 -0.89 5.81 -2.73
N SER A 57 -0.12 6.65 -2.05
CA SER A 57 0.07 6.57 -0.59
C SER A 57 -1.22 6.76 0.23
N SER A 58 -2.30 7.24 -0.40
CA SER A 58 -3.65 7.28 0.19
C SER A 58 -4.34 5.91 0.22
N CYS A 59 -3.85 4.92 -0.55
CA CYS A 59 -4.37 3.56 -0.62
C CYS A 59 -3.39 2.62 0.10
N PRO A 60 -3.59 2.33 1.40
CA PRO A 60 -2.63 1.55 2.20
C PRO A 60 -2.58 0.07 1.81
N VAL A 61 -3.55 -0.39 1.02
CA VAL A 61 -3.67 -1.76 0.50
C VAL A 61 -3.92 -1.67 -0.99
N VAL A 62 -3.36 -2.62 -1.74
CA VAL A 62 -3.64 -2.83 -3.17
C VAL A 62 -4.05 -4.28 -3.41
N ILE A 63 -5.07 -4.49 -4.23
CA ILE A 63 -5.52 -5.81 -4.68
C ILE A 63 -4.98 -6.06 -6.08
N VAL A 64 -4.36 -7.21 -6.32
CA VAL A 64 -3.95 -7.65 -7.66
C VAL A 64 -4.68 -8.95 -7.97
N ASP A 65 -5.47 -8.98 -9.05
CA ASP A 65 -6.30 -10.14 -9.39
C ASP A 65 -6.47 -10.35 -10.91
N GLY A 66 -7.07 -11.48 -11.28
CA GLY A 66 -7.31 -11.88 -12.68
C GLY A 66 -8.62 -11.36 -13.29
N TYR A 67 -9.38 -10.50 -12.60
CA TYR A 67 -10.60 -9.94 -13.16
C TYR A 67 -10.28 -8.84 -14.21
N VAL A 68 -11.32 -8.20 -14.74
CA VAL A 68 -11.25 -7.28 -15.90
C VAL A 68 -11.73 -5.86 -15.60
N ASP A 69 -11.81 -5.48 -14.32
CA ASP A 69 -12.31 -4.17 -13.92
C ASP A 69 -11.26 -3.05 -14.19
N PRO A 70 -11.59 -1.99 -14.96
CA PRO A 70 -10.66 -0.92 -15.29
C PRO A 70 -10.54 0.17 -14.21
N SER A 71 -11.23 0.03 -13.06
CA SER A 71 -11.42 1.11 -12.09
C SER A 71 -10.13 1.70 -11.47
N GLY A 72 -9.01 0.97 -11.48
CA GLY A 72 -7.71 1.45 -11.00
C GLY A 72 -7.68 1.83 -9.51
N GLY A 73 -6.66 2.60 -9.10
CA GLY A 73 -6.53 3.08 -7.71
C GLY A 73 -5.90 2.06 -6.76
N ASP A 74 -6.73 1.39 -5.96
CA ASP A 74 -6.33 0.35 -5.01
C ASP A 74 -6.50 -1.07 -5.59
N ARG A 75 -6.87 -1.21 -6.86
CA ARG A 75 -7.06 -2.50 -7.52
C ARG A 75 -6.44 -2.55 -8.92
N PHE A 76 -5.57 -3.54 -9.14
CA PHE A 76 -4.90 -3.80 -10.40
C PHE A 76 -5.39 -5.13 -11.00
N CYS A 77 -6.26 -5.04 -11.99
CA CYS A 77 -6.85 -6.19 -12.69
C CYS A 77 -6.01 -6.61 -13.90
N LEU A 78 -5.44 -7.81 -13.86
CA LEU A 78 -4.56 -8.35 -14.91
C LEU A 78 -5.34 -8.95 -16.09
N GLY A 79 -6.60 -9.33 -15.89
CA GLY A 79 -7.42 -10.06 -16.85
C GLY A 79 -7.62 -9.34 -18.19
N GLN A 80 -7.68 -8.01 -18.17
CA GLN A 80 -7.89 -7.19 -19.38
C GLN A 80 -6.61 -6.88 -20.16
N LEU A 81 -5.42 -7.16 -19.60
CA LEU A 81 -4.16 -6.80 -20.24
C LEU A 81 -3.90 -7.67 -21.47
N SER A 82 -3.62 -7.05 -22.61
CA SER A 82 -3.28 -7.73 -23.86
C SER A 82 -1.77 -7.95 -23.99
N ASN A 83 -1.39 -9.09 -24.56
CA ASN A 83 -0.01 -9.40 -24.93
C ASN A 83 -0.05 -10.20 -26.23
N VAL A 84 0.54 -9.66 -27.29
CA VAL A 84 0.60 -10.33 -28.61
C VAL A 84 1.54 -11.53 -28.60
N HIS A 85 2.43 -11.63 -27.61
CA HIS A 85 3.35 -12.76 -27.44
C HIS A 85 2.84 -13.80 -26.44
N ARG A 86 1.56 -13.73 -26.06
CA ARG A 86 1.01 -14.63 -25.06
C ARG A 86 0.99 -16.07 -25.56
N THR A 87 1.46 -16.97 -24.71
CA THR A 87 1.51 -18.42 -24.98
C THR A 87 0.37 -19.16 -24.27
N ASP A 88 0.02 -20.35 -24.75
CA ASP A 88 -1.00 -21.21 -24.12
C ASP A 88 -0.72 -21.51 -22.64
N ALA A 89 0.56 -21.65 -22.28
CA ALA A 89 0.99 -21.85 -20.90
C ALA A 89 0.69 -20.62 -20.04
N SER A 90 0.89 -19.42 -20.58
CA SER A 90 0.55 -18.16 -19.93
C SER A 90 -0.96 -18.01 -19.76
N GLU A 91 -1.75 -18.28 -20.81
CA GLU A 91 -3.21 -18.20 -20.74
C GLU A 91 -3.79 -19.16 -19.70
N ARG A 92 -3.24 -20.36 -19.58
CA ARG A 92 -3.70 -21.34 -18.59
C ARG A 92 -3.32 -20.98 -17.15
N ALA A 93 -2.24 -20.23 -16.95
CA ALA A 93 -1.77 -19.82 -15.63
C ALA A 93 -2.48 -18.56 -15.10
N ARG A 94 -3.08 -17.77 -16.00
CA ARG A 94 -3.92 -16.61 -15.68
C ARG A 94 -5.28 -17.06 -15.14
#